data_AF-A0A497BQP2-F1
#
_entry.id   AF-A0A497BQP2-F1
#
_cell.length_a   1.000
_cell.length_b   1.000
_cell.length_c   1.000
_cell.angle_alpha   90.00
_cell.angle_beta   90.00
_cell.angle_gamma   90.00
#
_symmetry.space_group_name_H-M   'P 1'
#
loop_
_entity.id
_entity.type
_entity.pdbx_description
1 polymer ?
#
loop_
_entity_poly.entity_id
_entity_poly.type
_entity_poly.pdbx_seq_one_letter_code
_entity_poly.pdbx_strand_id
1 'polypeptide(L)'
;NTILVMMLSGALAGLAGMAEISGVVHRLQERISPGYGFTGIIVAWLAKLNPFGVIIVSILFGALIVAGREIQPAGLALLLQGIILFMVISSDVLLHYKISIARKAPEAA
;
A
#
# COMPACT_ATOMS: atom_id res chain seq x y z
N ASN A 1 -13.07 21.16 10.91
CA ASN A 1 -12.95 19.70 11.12
C ASN A 1 -11.66 19.13 10.50
N THR A 2 -11.26 19.55 9.30
CA THR A 2 -10.07 19.05 8.59
C THR A 2 -8.76 19.15 9.38
N ILE A 3 -8.55 20.26 10.10
CA ILE A 3 -7.34 20.48 10.92
C ILE A 3 -7.25 19.44 12.05
N LEU A 4 -8.37 19.14 12.72
CA LEU A 4 -8.40 18.16 13.81
C LEU A 4 -8.08 16.76 13.30
N VAL A 5 -8.59 16.38 12.13
CA VAL A 5 -8.27 15.10 11.47
C VAL A 5 -6.79 15.02 11.09
N MET A 6 -6.22 16.10 10.55
CA MET A 6 -4.78 16.15 10.22
C MET A 6 -3.90 16.04 11.47
N MET A 7 -4.25 16.74 12.55
CA MET A 7 -3.55 16.63 13.82
C MET A 7 -3.62 15.22 14.40
N LEU A 8 -4.81 14.60 14.37
CA LEU A 8 -5.00 13.24 14.89
C LEU A 8 -4.23 12.21 14.05
N SER A 9 -4.31 12.31 12.71
CA SER A 9 -3.58 11.43 11.80
C SER A 9 -2.07 11.58 11.95
N GLY A 10 -1.57 12.81 12.09
CA GLY A 10 -0.16 13.07 12.33
C GLY A 10 0.32 12.50 13.67
N ALA A 11 -0.49 12.64 14.73
CA ALA A 11 -0.20 12.05 16.03
C ALA A 11 -0.14 10.52 15.97
N LEU A 12 -1.09 9.87 15.29
CA LEU A 12 -1.11 8.41 15.12
C LEU A 12 0.09 7.91 14.30
N ALA A 13 0.44 8.60 13.21
CA ALA A 13 1.62 8.26 12.41
C ALA A 13 2.92 8.44 13.21
N GLY A 14 3.00 9.49 14.03
CA GLY A 14 4.13 9.72 14.93
C GLY A 14 4.27 8.64 16.01
N LEU A 15 3.16 8.23 16.62
CA LEU A 15 3.14 7.14 17.60
C LEU A 15 3.56 5.80 17.00
N ALA A 16 3.13 5.50 15.77
CA ALA A 16 3.55 4.31 15.05
C ALA A 16 5.08 4.29 14.82
N GLY A 17 5.66 5.41 14.36
CA GLY A 17 7.11 5.53 14.18
C GLY A 17 7.89 5.44 15.49
N MET A 18 7.38 6.07 16.56
CA MET A 18 7.97 5.96 17.90
C MET A 18 7.99 4.50 18.38
N ALA A 19 6.88 3.78 18.23
CA ALA A 19 6.77 2.37 18.63
C ALA A 19 7.76 1.47 17.88
N GLU A 20 7.95 1.71 16.58
CA GLU A 20 8.89 0.93 15.77
C GLU A 20 10.36 1.13 16.20
N ILE A 21 10.77 2.39 16.41
CA ILE A 21 12.15 2.73 16.78
C ILE A 21 12.47 2.26 18.19
N SER A 22 11.58 2.54 19.15
CA SER A 22 11.79 2.21 20.57
C SER A 22 11.64 0.72 20.87
N GLY A 23 10.76 0.01 20.15
CA GLY A 23 10.44 -1.39 20.42
C GLY A 23 11.25 -2.41 19.63
N VAL A 24 11.60 -2.13 18.37
CA VAL A 24 12.24 -3.12 17.49
C VAL A 24 13.72 -2.80 17.29
N VAL A 25 14.02 -1.59 16.84
CA VAL A 25 15.37 -1.24 16.36
C VAL A 25 16.33 -0.92 17.52
N HIS A 26 15.81 -0.44 18.67
CA HIS A 26 16.57 -0.07 19.88
C HIS A 26 17.72 0.93 19.67
N ARG A 27 17.91 1.43 18.44
CA ARG A 27 18.90 2.41 18.01
C ARG A 27 18.29 3.25 16.89
N LEU A 28 18.56 4.55 16.89
CA LEU A 28 18.21 5.41 15.75
C LEU A 28 19.08 4.99 14.56
N GLN A 29 18.47 4.37 13.55
CA GLN A 29 19.10 4.10 12.26
C GLN A 29 18.70 5.19 11.26
N GLU A 30 19.59 5.56 10.33
CA GLU A 30 19.29 6.56 9.28
C GLU A 30 18.09 6.17 8.41
N ARG A 31 17.80 4.86 8.29
CA ARG A 31 16.63 4.33 7.58
C ARG A 31 15.57 3.85 8.55
N ILE A 32 14.83 4.80 9.12
CA ILE A 32 13.69 4.53 10.01
C ILE A 32 12.53 3.83 9.28
N SER A 33 12.35 4.11 7.98
CA SER A 33 11.30 3.49 7.17
C SER A 33 11.83 3.06 5.80
N PRO A 34 12.41 1.85 5.67
CA PRO A 34 12.82 1.30 4.38
C PRO A 34 11.59 0.87 3.57
N GLY A 35 10.78 1.83 3.12
CA GLY A 35 9.67 1.61 2.19
C GLY A 35 8.30 1.30 2.81
N TYR A 36 8.13 1.39 4.15
CA TYR A 36 6.83 1.10 4.77
C TYR A 36 5.72 2.07 4.34
N GLY A 37 6.06 3.32 4.01
CA GLY A 37 5.10 4.27 3.43
C GLY A 37 4.52 3.77 2.10
N PHE A 38 5.37 3.21 1.23
CA PHE A 38 4.93 2.66 -0.06
C PHE A 38 4.07 1.40 0.14
N THR A 39 4.48 0.52 1.05
CA THR A 39 3.68 -0.64 1.45
C THR A 39 2.31 -0.22 2.02
N GLY A 40 2.29 0.85 2.82
CA GLY A 40 1.06 1.40 3.42
C GLY A 40 0.04 1.85 2.39
N ILE A 41 0.48 2.40 1.25
CA ILE A 41 -0.41 2.77 0.13
C ILE A 41 -1.10 1.52 -0.43
N ILE A 42 -0.34 0.44 -0.62
CA ILE A 42 -0.85 -0.83 -1.16
C ILE A 42 -1.90 -1.42 -0.21
N VAL A 43 -1.58 -1.45 1.09
CA VAL A 43 -2.48 -1.95 2.14
C VAL A 43 -3.77 -1.13 2.19
N ALA A 44 -3.68 0.21 2.15
CA ALA A 44 -4.83 1.10 2.18
C ALA A 44 -5.77 0.90 0.98
N TRP A 45 -5.19 0.73 -0.21
CA TRP A 45 -5.94 0.46 -1.44
C TRP A 45 -6.58 -0.93 -1.44
N LEU A 46 -5.83 -1.96 -1.05
CA LEU A 46 -6.35 -3.33 -0.98
C LEU A 46 -7.49 -3.46 0.04
N ALA A 47 -7.43 -2.69 1.14
CA ALA A 47 -8.49 -2.59 2.13
C ALA A 47 -9.68 -1.71 1.70
N LYS A 48 -9.69 -1.14 0.48
CA LYS A 48 -10.70 -0.20 -0.01
C LYS A 48 -10.96 0.98 0.95
N LEU A 49 -9.89 1.50 1.58
CA LEU A 49 -9.95 2.58 2.58
C LEU A 49 -10.82 2.26 3.82
N ASN A 50 -11.15 0.98 4.06
CA ASN A 50 -11.88 0.58 5.25
C ASN A 50 -10.91 0.39 6.44
N PRO A 51 -11.08 1.11 7.56
CA PRO A 51 -10.15 1.07 8.69
C PRO A 51 -10.00 -0.33 9.31
N PHE A 52 -11.07 -1.14 9.34
CA PHE A 52 -10.99 -2.51 9.86
C PHE A 52 -10.28 -3.45 8.88
N GLY A 53 -10.46 -3.24 7.58
CA GLY A 53 -9.77 -3.99 6.53
C GLY A 53 -8.26 -3.75 6.56
N VAL A 54 -7.84 -2.51 6.82
CA VAL A 54 -6.41 -2.13 6.90
C VAL A 54 -5.67 -2.93 7.97
N ILE A 55 -6.31 -3.24 9.11
CA ILE A 55 -5.69 -4.01 10.19
C ILE A 55 -5.35 -5.42 9.70
N ILE A 56 -6.30 -6.11 9.08
CA ILE A 56 -6.11 -7.49 8.60
C ILE A 56 -5.07 -7.53 7.48
N VAL A 57 -5.20 -6.62 6.50
CA VAL A 57 -4.31 -6.57 5.34
C VAL A 57 -2.88 -6.20 5.75
N SER A 58 -2.70 -5.28 6.72
CA SER A 58 -1.37 -4.88 7.19
C SER A 58 -0.64 -6.01 7.90
N ILE A 59 -1.34 -6.88 8.63
CA ILE A 59 -0.74 -8.08 9.26
C ILE A 59 -0.24 -9.05 8.18
N LEU A 60 -1.06 -9.34 7.17
CA LEU A 60 -0.69 -10.23 6.06
C LEU A 60 0.49 -9.67 5.26
N PHE A 61 0.49 -8.37 4.96
CA PHE A 61 1.60 -7.71 4.28
C PHE A 61 2.86 -7.63 5.15
N GLY A 62 2.72 -7.47 6.46
CA GLY A 62 3.83 -7.57 7.40
C GLY A 62 4.49 -8.94 7.35
N ALA A 63 3.68 -10.01 7.36
CA ALA A 63 4.18 -11.38 7.19
C ALA A 63 4.87 -11.58 5.84
N LEU A 64 4.33 -11.02 4.74
CA LEU A 64 4.95 -11.07 3.42
C LEU A 64 6.33 -10.38 3.39
N ILE A 65 6.47 -9.24 4.06
CA ILE A 65 7.75 -8.52 4.16
C ILE A 65 8.77 -9.35 4.92
N VAL A 66 8.38 -9.93 6.05
CA VAL A 66 9.26 -10.78 6.87
C VAL A 66 9.67 -12.03 6.09
N ALA A 67 8.71 -12.75 5.50
CA ALA A 67 8.97 -13.93 4.68
C ALA A 67 9.89 -13.61 3.48
N GLY A 68 9.68 -12.48 2.82
CA GLY A 68 10.51 -12.05 1.70
C GLY A 68 11.90 -11.53 2.08
N ARG A 69 12.16 -11.23 3.36
CA ARG A 69 13.52 -10.96 3.87
C ARG A 69 14.29 -12.26 4.14
N GLU A 70 13.62 -13.28 4.66
CA GLU A 70 14.21 -14.58 4.97
C GLU A 70 14.53 -15.40 3.70
N ILE A 71 13.73 -15.25 2.65
CA ILE A 71 13.95 -15.91 1.37
C ILE A 71 14.92 -15.07 0.53
N GLN A 72 16.23 -15.27 0.71
CA GLN A 72 17.29 -14.78 -0.20
C GLN A 72 16.95 -15.20 -1.64
N PRO A 73 16.49 -14.27 -2.50
CA PRO A 73 17.26 -13.13 -3.00
C PRO A 73 16.64 -11.76 -2.67
N ALA A 74 17.52 -10.79 -2.42
CA ALA A 74 17.14 -9.41 -2.13
C ALA A 74 16.23 -8.83 -3.23
N GLY A 75 15.01 -8.40 -2.86
CA GLY A 75 14.09 -7.68 -3.74
C GLY A 75 12.83 -8.44 -4.14
N LEU A 76 12.70 -9.74 -3.85
CA LEU A 76 11.49 -10.50 -4.15
C LEU A 76 10.24 -9.91 -3.48
N ALA A 77 10.37 -9.50 -2.22
CA ALA A 77 9.28 -8.84 -1.49
C ALA A 77 8.80 -7.57 -2.20
N LEU A 78 9.73 -6.74 -2.68
CA LEU A 78 9.42 -5.48 -3.35
C LEU A 78 8.75 -5.73 -4.71
N LEU A 79 9.23 -6.72 -5.45
CA LEU A 79 8.64 -7.13 -6.73
C LEU A 79 7.20 -7.64 -6.53
N LEU A 80 6.98 -8.50 -5.54
CA LEU A 80 5.64 -8.99 -5.21
C LEU A 80 4.70 -7.85 -4.78
N GLN A 81 5.17 -6.93 -3.93
CA GLN A 81 4.41 -5.74 -3.57
C GLN A 81 4.00 -4.93 -4.81
N GLY A 82 4.92 -4.70 -5.74
CA GLY A 82 4.66 -4.00 -6.99
C GLY A 82 3.64 -4.70 -7.88
N ILE A 83 3.76 -6.03 -8.05
CA ILE A 83 2.81 -6.84 -8.83
C ILE A 83 1.41 -6.81 -8.20
N ILE A 84 1.32 -6.94 -6.87
CA ILE A 84 0.04 -6.89 -6.15
C ILE A 84 -0.61 -5.51 -6.36
N LEU A 85 0.16 -4.43 -6.17
CA LEU A 85 -0.35 -3.08 -6.39
C LEU A 85 -0.84 -2.89 -7.83
N PHE A 86 -0.05 -3.31 -8.82
CA PHE A 86 -0.41 -3.23 -10.22
C PHE A 86 -1.72 -3.97 -10.50
N MET A 87 -1.87 -5.19 -9.97
CA MET A 87 -3.06 -6.00 -10.16
C MET A 87 -4.31 -5.40 -9.49
N VAL A 88 -4.17 -4.84 -8.28
CA VAL A 88 -5.27 -4.16 -7.56
C VAL A 88 -5.73 -2.93 -8.33
N ILE A 89 -4.79 -2.05 -8.73
CA ILE A 89 -5.13 -0.85 -9.51
C ILE A 89 -5.72 -1.23 -10.86
N SER A 90 -5.14 -2.19 -11.57
CA SER A 90 -5.63 -2.65 -12.88
C SER A 90 -7.05 -3.21 -12.78
N SER A 91 -7.34 -3.99 -11.74
CA SER A 91 -8.69 -4.52 -11.51
C SER A 91 -9.69 -3.40 -11.25
N ASP A 92 -9.31 -2.39 -10.46
CA ASP A 92 -10.21 -1.27 -10.16
C ASP A 92 -10.51 -0.45 -11.43
N VAL A 93 -9.50 -0.20 -12.25
CA VAL A 93 -9.64 0.50 -13.53
C VAL A 93 -10.50 -0.29 -14.53
N LEU A 94 -10.27 -1.61 -14.68
CA LEU A 94 -11.03 -2.45 -15.61
C LEU A 94 -12.52 -2.53 -15.24
N LEU A 95 -12.83 -2.53 -13.95
CA LEU A 95 -14.21 -2.64 -13.47
C LEU A 95 -14.98 -1.33 -13.55
N HIS A 96 -14.31 -0.18 -13.36
CA HIS A 96 -14.98 1.13 -13.43
C HIS A 96 -15.03 1.72 -14.84
N TYR A 97 -14.10 1.35 -15.73
CA TYR A 97 -14.07 1.88 -17.10
C TYR A 97 -14.85 0.96 -18.05
N LYS A 98 -16.09 1.35 -18.39
CA LYS A 98 -16.82 0.72 -19.52
C LYS A 98 -16.04 1.01 -20.80
N ILE A 99 -15.34 0.00 -21.31
CA ILE A 99 -14.69 0.07 -22.62
C ILE A 99 -15.77 0.20 -23.69
N SER A 100 -16.10 1.44 -24.06
CA SER A 100 -16.96 1.73 -25.20
C SER A 100 -16.10 1.77 -26.46
N ILE A 101 -16.00 0.63 -27.14
CA ILE A 101 -15.42 0.56 -28.49
C ILE A 101 -16.35 1.34 -29.43
N ALA A 102 -16.05 2.61 -29.66
CA ALA A 102 -16.74 3.40 -30.67
C ALA A 102 -16.36 2.86 -32.05
N ARG A 103 -17.17 1.95 -32.58
CA ARG A 103 -17.08 1.48 -33.96
C ARG A 103 -17.34 2.68 -34.87
N LYS A 104 -16.29 3.20 -35.51
CA LYS A 104 -16.39 4.25 -36.53
C LYS A 104 -17.28 3.72 -37.65
N ALA A 105 -18.46 4.30 -37.84
CA ALA A 105 -19.37 3.95 -38.91
C ALA A 105 -18.69 4.27 -40.27
N PRO A 106 -18.85 3.41 -41.29
CA PRO A 106 -18.30 3.67 -42.60
C PRO A 106 -18.99 4.91 -43.20
N GLU A 107 -18.21 5.95 -43.47
CA GLU A 107 -18.61 7.06 -44.34
C GLU A 107 -18.98 6.47 -45.70
N ALA A 108 -20.27 6.41 -45.97
CA ALA A 108 -20.81 6.23 -47.32
C ALA A 108 -21.02 7.63 -47.92
N ALA A 109 -20.20 7.97 -48.90
CA ALA A 109 -20.46 9.01 -49.90
C ALA A 109 -19.70 8.65 -51.19
#